data_AF-A0AAN8Y6H5-F1
#
_entry.id   AF-A0AAN8Y6H5-F1
#
_cell.length_a   1.000
_cell.length_b   1.000
_cell.length_c   1.000
_cell.angle_alpha   90.00
_cell.angle_beta   90.00
_cell.angle_gamma   90.00
#
_symmetry.space_group_name_H-M   'P 1'
#
loop_
_entity.id
_entity.type
_entity.pdbx_description
1 polymer ?
#
loop_
_entity_poly.entity_id
_entity_poly.type
_entity_poly.pdbx_seq_one_letter_code
_entity_poly.pdbx_strand_id
1 'polypeptide(L)'
;MVVSRNESIEQDNSSEYDRKSEVHSFDDSKMGVKGLLDAGVTKLPRIFLHNQYVSEKKSDPDVTSKFSIPVVDFQGLGNSAAQRADIVREIKNACENWGFFQIVNHEIPSSVKEKVLKGVRHFHEQDSEVERVLLT
;
A
#
# COMPACT_ATOMS: atom_id res chain seq x y z
N MET A 1 52.82 6.22 10.27
CA MET A 1 51.65 7.11 10.11
C MET A 1 50.64 6.33 9.27
N VAL A 2 49.65 5.64 9.85
CA VAL A 2 48.41 6.16 10.45
C VAL A 2 47.73 7.07 9.41
N VAL A 3 46.53 6.75 8.91
CA VAL A 3 45.28 6.73 9.67
C VAL A 3 44.31 5.68 9.09
N SER A 4 43.91 4.72 9.92
CA SER A 4 42.65 3.99 9.77
C SER A 4 41.49 4.96 10.03
N ARG A 5 40.54 5.10 9.11
CA ARG A 5 39.23 5.67 9.41
C ARG A 5 38.21 4.54 9.47
N ASN A 6 37.99 4.07 10.69
CA ASN A 6 36.72 3.45 11.07
C ASN A 6 35.70 4.58 11.14
N GLU A 7 34.75 4.63 10.21
CA GLU A 7 33.53 5.39 10.42
C GLU A 7 32.67 4.55 11.37
N SER A 8 32.88 4.82 12.66
CA SER A 8 31.98 4.44 13.74
C SER A 8 30.57 4.90 13.37
N ILE A 9 29.66 3.94 13.26
CA ILE A 9 28.23 4.17 13.39
C ILE A 9 28.08 4.98 14.68
N GLU A 10 27.74 6.26 14.55
CA GLU A 10 27.30 7.06 15.67
C GLU A 10 26.01 6.42 16.17
N GLN A 11 26.17 5.49 17.13
CA GLN A 11 25.15 5.20 18.11
C GLN A 11 24.90 6.52 18.82
N ASP A 12 23.97 7.29 18.29
CA ASP A 12 23.37 8.40 19.00
C ASP A 12 22.77 7.81 20.27
N ASN A 13 23.50 7.99 21.36
CA ASN A 13 23.13 7.61 22.71
C ASN A 13 22.12 8.63 23.25
N SER A 14 21.08 8.91 22.45
CA SER A 14 19.94 9.74 22.80
C SER A 14 18.97 8.88 23.59
N SER A 15 18.50 9.37 24.74
CA SER A 15 17.31 8.92 25.49
C SER A 15 16.52 7.79 24.84
N GLU A 16 16.32 6.68 25.58
CA GLU A 16 15.39 5.59 25.26
C GLU A 16 14.30 6.04 24.27
N TYR A 17 14.45 5.65 23.00
CA TYR A 17 13.57 6.11 21.92
C TYR A 17 12.13 5.71 22.26
N ASP A 18 11.33 6.67 22.68
CA ASP A 18 9.93 6.44 23.01
C ASP A 18 9.08 6.48 21.75
N ARG A 19 9.01 5.34 21.07
CA ARG A 19 8.11 5.13 19.91
C ARG A 19 6.67 5.52 20.24
N LYS A 20 6.21 5.29 21.48
CA LYS A 20 4.81 5.56 21.85
C LYS A 20 4.53 7.06 21.84
N SER A 21 5.45 7.86 22.39
CA SER A 21 5.35 9.32 22.36
C SER A 21 5.40 9.88 20.92
N GLU A 22 6.31 9.38 20.07
CA GLU A 22 6.39 9.83 18.68
C GLU A 22 5.11 9.50 17.89
N VAL A 23 4.58 8.27 18.03
CA VAL A 23 3.28 7.88 17.42
C VAL A 23 2.15 8.77 17.91
N HIS A 24 2.07 9.02 19.21
CA HIS A 24 1.03 9.84 19.78
C HIS A 24 1.06 11.28 19.24
N SER A 25 2.24 11.90 19.18
CA SER A 25 2.40 13.25 18.64
C SER A 25 2.04 13.34 17.15
N PHE A 26 2.35 12.28 16.39
CA PHE A 26 1.96 12.17 14.99
C PHE A 26 0.44 12.06 14.83
N ASP A 27 -0.20 11.18 15.59
CA ASP A 27 -1.66 10.99 15.55
C ASP A 27 -2.42 12.24 16.02
N ASP A 28 -1.91 12.98 17.00
CA ASP A 28 -2.49 14.22 17.50
C ASP A 28 -2.39 15.37 16.49
N SER A 29 -1.35 15.36 15.65
CA SER A 29 -1.23 16.33 14.55
C SER A 29 -2.40 16.21 13.56
N LYS A 30 -2.96 15.00 13.39
CA LYS A 30 -4.00 14.68 12.39
C LYS A 30 -3.62 15.04 10.95
N MET A 31 -2.34 15.28 10.67
CA MET A 31 -1.87 15.70 9.34
C MET A 31 -1.62 14.50 8.41
N GLY A 32 -1.56 13.29 8.97
CA GLY A 32 -1.24 12.07 8.24
C GLY A 32 0.15 12.09 7.59
N VAL A 33 0.43 11.07 6.77
CA VAL A 33 1.73 10.97 6.07
C VAL A 33 1.86 12.00 4.94
N LYS A 34 0.75 12.45 4.36
CA LYS A 34 0.74 13.53 3.36
C LYS A 34 1.20 14.85 3.98
N GLY A 35 0.71 15.20 5.17
CA GLY A 35 1.13 16.43 5.84
C GLY A 35 2.63 16.45 6.18
N LEU A 36 3.25 15.29 6.43
CA LEU A 36 4.71 15.19 6.53
C LEU A 36 5.38 15.57 5.21
N LEU A 37 4.91 15.01 4.09
CA LEU A 37 5.43 15.33 2.76
C LEU A 37 5.29 16.83 2.46
N ASP A 38 4.12 17.42 2.72
CA ASP A 38 3.84 18.83 2.47
C ASP A 38 4.68 19.75 3.39
N ALA A 39 5.01 19.32 4.61
CA ALA A 39 5.92 20.00 5.53
C ALA A 39 7.40 19.91 5.11
N GLY A 40 7.73 19.14 4.07
CA GLY A 40 9.07 19.05 3.52
C GLY A 40 10.08 18.32 4.41
N VAL A 41 9.65 17.34 5.21
CA VAL A 41 10.59 16.55 6.03
C VAL A 41 11.63 15.85 5.15
N THR A 42 12.91 16.00 5.51
CA THR A 42 14.05 15.41 4.79
C THR A 42 14.51 14.08 5.38
N LYS A 43 14.01 13.73 6.57
CA LYS A 43 14.32 12.48 7.28
C LYS A 43 13.03 11.72 7.57
N LEU A 44 13.04 10.42 7.35
CA LEU A 44 11.92 9.54 7.68
C LEU A 44 11.79 9.42 9.21
N PRO A 45 10.62 9.75 9.80
CA PRO A 45 10.38 9.54 11.22
C PRO A 45 10.59 8.08 11.64
N ARG A 46 11.15 7.86 12.84
CA ARG A 46 11.55 6.52 13.29
C ARG A 46 10.35 5.60 13.52
N ILE A 47 9.14 6.14 13.68
CA ILE A 47 7.90 5.36 13.78
C ILE A 47 7.59 4.55 12.52
N PHE A 48 8.03 5.01 11.34
CA PHE A 48 7.87 4.32 10.06
C PHE A 48 9.00 3.35 9.73
N LEU A 49 10.06 3.32 10.55
CA LEU A 49 11.11 2.32 10.40
C LEU A 49 10.59 0.98 10.93
N HIS A 50 10.41 0.04 10.01
CA HIS A 50 10.15 -1.34 10.35
C HIS A 50 11.48 -2.03 10.69
N ASN A 51 11.75 -2.23 11.99
CA ASN A 51 13.00 -2.85 12.44
C ASN A 51 13.04 -4.37 12.21
N GLN A 52 11.95 -4.97 11.73
CA GLN A 52 12.06 -6.27 11.10
C GLN A 52 12.60 -5.99 9.70
N TYR A 53 13.88 -6.27 9.55
CA TYR A 53 14.47 -6.59 8.26
C TYR A 53 13.51 -7.60 7.61
N VAL A 54 12.61 -7.13 6.73
CA VAL A 54 12.05 -8.01 5.74
C VAL A 54 13.30 -8.44 5.03
N SER A 55 13.74 -9.68 5.28
CA SER A 55 14.77 -10.27 4.47
C SER A 55 14.24 -10.08 3.06
N GLU A 56 14.79 -9.11 2.34
CA GLU A 56 14.74 -9.06 0.91
C GLU A 56 15.43 -10.37 0.53
N LYS A 57 14.68 -11.47 0.60
CA LYS A 57 14.84 -12.56 -0.33
C LYS A 57 14.69 -11.82 -1.64
N LYS A 58 15.82 -11.40 -2.21
CA LYS A 58 15.95 -11.03 -3.60
C LYS A 58 15.16 -12.11 -4.29
N SER A 59 13.95 -11.74 -4.71
CA SER A 59 13.06 -12.69 -5.32
C SER A 59 13.84 -13.10 -6.54
N ASP A 60 14.22 -14.37 -6.60
CA ASP A 60 14.94 -14.89 -7.75
C ASP A 60 14.15 -14.41 -8.97
N PRO A 61 14.75 -13.66 -9.92
CA PRO A 61 14.02 -13.15 -11.07
C PRO A 61 13.36 -14.28 -11.87
N ASP A 62 13.82 -15.53 -11.70
CA ASP A 62 13.22 -16.73 -12.27
C ASP A 62 11.99 -17.26 -11.49
N VAL A 63 11.75 -16.79 -10.27
CA VAL A 63 10.57 -17.13 -9.44
C VAL A 63 9.46 -16.10 -9.60
N THR A 64 9.78 -14.82 -9.79
CA THR A 64 8.78 -13.76 -10.03
C THR A 64 8.09 -13.89 -11.39
N SER A 65 8.74 -14.53 -12.36
CA SER A 65 8.16 -14.83 -13.68
C SER A 65 7.16 -16.00 -13.67
N LYS A 66 7.07 -16.77 -12.59
CA LYS A 66 6.26 -18.02 -12.51
C LYS A 66 4.93 -17.87 -11.78
N PHE A 67 4.68 -16.75 -11.12
CA PHE A 67 3.44 -16.52 -10.36
C PHE A 67 2.70 -15.30 -10.89
N SER A 68 1.73 -15.53 -11.78
CA SER A 68 0.76 -14.51 -12.18
C SER A 68 -0.52 -14.67 -11.35
N ILE A 69 -0.98 -13.56 -10.78
CA ILE A 69 -2.28 -13.48 -10.09
C ILE A 69 -3.38 -13.93 -11.07
N PRO A 70 -4.31 -14.81 -10.66
CA PRO A 70 -5.42 -15.21 -11.53
C PRO A 70 -6.24 -14.00 -11.97
N VAL A 71 -6.61 -13.97 -13.24
CA VAL A 71 -7.54 -12.99 -13.81
C VAL A 71 -8.78 -13.74 -14.26
N VAL A 72 -9.95 -13.37 -13.74
CA VAL A 72 -11.24 -13.95 -14.12
C VAL A 72 -11.98 -12.98 -15.03
N ASP A 73 -12.36 -13.45 -16.21
CA ASP A 73 -13.10 -12.65 -17.18
C ASP A 73 -14.61 -12.82 -17.00
N PHE A 74 -15.31 -11.73 -16.71
CA PHE A 74 -16.77 -11.75 -16.52
C PHE A 74 -17.54 -11.59 -17.84
N GLN A 75 -16.86 -11.53 -18.98
CA GLN A 75 -17.50 -11.46 -20.28
C GLN A 75 -18.46 -12.64 -20.47
N GLY A 76 -19.72 -12.33 -20.72
CA GLY A 76 -20.75 -13.33 -20.97
C GLY A 76 -21.35 -13.96 -19.71
N LEU A 77 -21.11 -13.41 -18.52
CA LEU A 77 -21.79 -13.79 -17.28
C LEU A 77 -23.33 -13.79 -17.42
N GLY A 78 -23.87 -12.86 -18.20
CA GLY A 78 -25.30 -12.74 -18.50
C GLY A 78 -25.78 -13.51 -19.73
N ASN A 79 -24.89 -14.12 -20.51
CA ASN A 79 -25.23 -14.67 -21.83
C ASN A 79 -25.85 -16.08 -21.76
N SER A 80 -25.36 -16.95 -20.88
CA SER A 80 -25.89 -18.31 -20.72
C SER A 80 -25.59 -18.92 -19.34
N ALA A 81 -26.36 -19.93 -18.96
CA ALA A 81 -26.12 -20.68 -17.71
C ALA A 81 -24.77 -21.43 -17.73
N ALA A 82 -24.33 -21.91 -18.89
CA ALA A 82 -23.05 -22.60 -19.05
C ALA A 82 -21.86 -21.65 -18.82
N GLN A 83 -21.84 -20.50 -19.48
CA GLN A 83 -20.77 -19.50 -19.29
C GLN A 83 -20.71 -18.99 -17.85
N ARG A 84 -21.86 -18.75 -17.22
CA ARG A 84 -21.91 -18.42 -15.80
C ARG A 84 -21.32 -19.52 -14.91
N ALA A 85 -21.60 -20.79 -15.21
CA ALA A 85 -21.04 -21.91 -14.46
C ALA A 85 -19.51 -22.02 -14.62
N ASP A 86 -18.99 -21.69 -15.80
CA ASP A 86 -17.55 -21.65 -16.06
C ASP A 86 -16.86 -20.54 -15.25
N ILE A 87 -17.42 -19.32 -15.27
CA ILE A 87 -16.91 -18.19 -14.46
C ILE A 87 -16.94 -18.52 -12.97
N VAL A 88 -18.02 -19.11 -12.46
CA VAL A 88 -18.12 -19.53 -11.05
C VAL A 88 -17.05 -20.55 -10.69
N ARG A 89 -16.74 -21.48 -11.61
CA ARG A 89 -15.67 -22.48 -11.42
C ARG A 89 -14.29 -21.81 -11.36
N GLU A 90 -14.03 -20.81 -12.19
CA GLU A 90 -12.79 -20.03 -12.14
C GLU A 90 -12.64 -19.24 -10.83
N ILE A 91 -13.71 -18.59 -10.38
CA ILE A 91 -13.73 -17.89 -9.08
C ILE A 91 -13.42 -18.87 -7.94
N LYS A 92 -14.08 -20.04 -7.93
CA LYS A 92 -13.84 -21.07 -6.93
C LYS A 92 -12.37 -21.50 -6.93
N ASN A 93 -11.81 -21.80 -8.10
CA ASN A 93 -10.43 -22.22 -8.25
C ASN A 93 -9.43 -21.16 -7.75
N ALA A 94 -9.69 -19.88 -8.04
CA ALA A 94 -8.86 -18.78 -7.57
C ALA A 94 -8.96 -18.59 -6.04
N CYS A 95 -10.16 -18.67 -5.47
CA CYS A 95 -10.37 -18.61 -4.03
C CYS A 95 -9.64 -19.76 -3.29
N GLU A 96 -9.74 -20.99 -3.79
CA GLU A 96 -9.15 -22.18 -3.14
C GLU A 96 -7.62 -22.20 -3.21
N ASN A 97 -7.03 -21.77 -4.33
CA ASN A 97 -5.58 -21.91 -4.56
C ASN A 97 -4.79 -20.62 -4.30
N TRP A 98 -5.43 -19.45 -4.41
CA TRP A 98 -4.75 -18.15 -4.27
C TRP A 98 -5.31 -17.30 -3.14
N GLY A 99 -6.61 -17.41 -2.84
CA GLY A 99 -7.29 -16.53 -1.88
C GLY A 99 -7.52 -15.10 -2.40
N PHE A 100 -7.05 -14.78 -3.61
CA PHE A 100 -7.28 -13.51 -4.30
C PHE A 100 -7.18 -13.67 -5.82
N PHE A 101 -7.82 -12.76 -6.55
CA PHE A 101 -7.81 -12.70 -8.02
C PHE A 101 -8.19 -11.30 -8.51
N GLN A 102 -7.94 -11.04 -9.80
CA GLN A 102 -8.38 -9.84 -10.49
C GLN A 102 -9.59 -10.15 -11.37
N ILE A 103 -10.47 -9.18 -11.58
CA ILE A 103 -11.65 -9.32 -12.45
C ILE A 103 -11.54 -8.33 -13.61
N VAL A 104 -11.83 -8.81 -14.82
CA VAL A 104 -12.00 -7.97 -16.02
C VAL A 104 -13.43 -8.13 -16.57
N ASN A 105 -13.86 -7.18 -17.40
CA ASN A 105 -15.21 -7.15 -17.99
C ASN A 105 -16.35 -7.26 -16.95
N HIS A 106 -16.15 -6.69 -15.76
CA HIS A 106 -17.09 -6.67 -14.63
C HIS A 106 -18.31 -5.75 -14.83
N GLU A 107 -18.55 -5.24 -16.05
CA GLU A 107 -19.63 -4.32 -16.45
C GLU A 107 -19.69 -2.94 -15.76
N ILE A 108 -18.94 -2.70 -14.68
CA ILE A 108 -18.79 -1.34 -14.11
C ILE A 108 -18.14 -0.40 -15.13
N PRO A 109 -18.81 0.70 -15.53
CA PRO A 109 -18.27 1.64 -16.52
C PRO A 109 -16.95 2.27 -16.09
N SER A 110 -16.03 2.44 -17.04
CA SER A 110 -14.73 3.08 -16.76
C SER A 110 -14.86 4.49 -16.18
N SER A 111 -15.89 5.24 -16.59
CA SER A 111 -16.17 6.58 -16.06
C SER A 111 -16.50 6.58 -14.57
N VAL A 112 -17.07 5.50 -14.03
CA VAL A 112 -17.31 5.36 -12.58
C VAL A 112 -15.99 5.18 -11.84
N LYS A 113 -15.13 4.27 -12.33
CA LYS A 113 -13.79 4.05 -11.76
C LYS A 113 -12.95 5.32 -11.75
N GLU A 114 -12.97 6.06 -12.86
CA GLU A 114 -12.28 7.35 -12.98
C GLU A 114 -12.82 8.40 -12.00
N LYS A 115 -14.15 8.51 -11.88
CA LYS A 115 -14.77 9.42 -10.90
C LYS A 115 -14.39 9.09 -9.48
N VAL A 116 -14.35 7.80 -9.10
CA VAL A 116 -13.91 7.37 -7.77
C VAL A 116 -12.46 7.76 -7.54
N LEU A 117 -11.55 7.44 -8.48
CA LEU A 117 -10.13 7.79 -8.36
C LEU A 117 -9.92 9.30 -8.25
N LYS A 118 -10.66 10.08 -9.06
CA LYS A 118 -10.63 11.55 -9.01
C LYS A 118 -11.18 12.08 -7.69
N GLY A 119 -12.25 11.49 -7.15
CA GLY A 119 -12.85 11.87 -5.88
C GLY A 119 -11.90 11.62 -4.70
N VAL A 120 -11.29 10.43 -4.63
CA VAL A 120 -10.29 10.08 -3.61
C VAL A 120 -9.08 11.01 -3.69
N ARG A 121 -8.57 11.25 -4.90
CA ARG A 121 -7.49 12.20 -5.14
C ARG A 121 -7.86 13.60 -4.64
N HIS A 122 -9.01 14.11 -5.07
CA HIS A 122 -9.47 15.45 -4.70
C HIS A 122 -9.68 15.58 -3.19
N PHE A 123 -10.14 14.53 -2.51
CA PHE A 123 -10.27 14.53 -1.06
C PHE A 123 -8.93 14.73 -0.36
N HIS A 124 -7.91 13.94 -0.72
CA HIS A 124 -6.60 14.02 -0.08
C HIS A 124 -5.74 15.21 -0.57
N GLU A 125 -6.05 15.81 -1.72
CA GLU A 125 -5.33 17.00 -2.24
C GLU A 125 -5.97 18.33 -1.80
N GLN A 126 -7.05 18.31 -1.01
CA GLN A 126 -7.64 19.52 -0.41
C GLN A 126 -6.73 20.15 0.67
N ASP A 127 -7.12 21.35 1.13
CA ASP A 127 -6.46 22.01 2.26
C ASP A 127 -6.56 21.12 3.52
N SER A 128 -5.43 20.97 4.23
CA SER A 128 -5.32 20.08 5.39
C SER A 128 -6.34 20.40 6.48
N GLU A 129 -6.76 21.65 6.63
CA GLU A 129 -7.77 22.00 7.63
C GLU A 129 -9.17 21.47 7.25
N VAL A 130 -9.48 21.39 5.96
CA VAL A 130 -10.76 20.83 5.47
C VAL A 130 -10.76 19.31 5.58
N GLU A 131 -9.65 18.64 5.26
CA GLU A 131 -9.51 17.18 5.42
C GLU A 131 -9.61 16.78 6.90
N ARG A 132 -8.97 17.52 7.81
CA ARG A 132 -8.99 17.25 9.26
C ARG A 132 -10.40 17.31 9.86
N VAL A 133 -11.21 18.29 9.45
CA VAL A 133 -12.59 18.44 9.93
C VAL A 133 -13.51 17.32 9.43
N LEU A 134 -13.25 16.76 8.25
CA LEU A 134 -14.03 15.65 7.68
C LEU A 134 -13.66 14.28 8.27
N LEU A 135 -12.52 14.17 8.96
CA LEU A 135 -12.01 12.93 9.54
C LEU A 135 -12.21 12.82 11.07
N THR A 136 -12.69 13.88 11.73
CA THR A 136 -13.11 13.91 13.14
C THR A 136 -14.60 13.63 13.31
#